data_AF-A0A7V0T4I4-F1
#
_entry.id   AF-A0A7V0T4I4-F1
#
_cell.length_a   1.000
_cell.length_b   1.000
_cell.length_c   1.000
_cell.angle_alpha   90.00
_cell.angle_beta   90.00
_cell.angle_gamma   90.00
#
_symmetry.space_group_name_H-M   'P 1'
#
loop_
_entity.id
_entity.type
_entity.pdbx_description
1 polymer ?
#
loop_
_entity_poly.entity_id
_entity_poly.type
_entity_poly.pdbx_seq_one_letter_code
_entity_poly.pdbx_strand_id
1 'polypeptide(L)'
;MRNKGFTLIELLVVILIIGILLALIIPNFVLFQERARRASVKNNMHVVQTALEAYAVDHWGNYPNEEMEFDDEEAMIRCYFPGGDPFGTEDEPIFGMYPTNPYTGQRYNMEEI
;
A
#
# COMPACT_ATOMS: atom_id res chain seq x y z
N MET A 1 -8.83 46.04 32.46
CA MET A 1 -9.46 45.18 31.43
C MET A 1 -10.09 44.00 32.15
N ARG A 2 -11.40 43.77 32.01
CA ARG A 2 -12.11 42.74 32.78
C ARG A 2 -12.02 41.42 32.02
N ASN A 3 -11.15 40.52 32.47
CA ASN A 3 -11.04 39.18 31.91
C ASN A 3 -12.34 38.42 32.20
N LYS A 4 -13.11 38.10 31.15
CA LYS A 4 -14.24 37.18 31.26
C LYS A 4 -13.67 35.77 31.39
N GLY A 5 -13.92 35.12 32.51
CA GLY A 5 -13.60 33.70 32.69
C GLY A 5 -14.57 32.82 31.92
N PHE A 6 -14.10 31.65 31.49
CA PHE A 6 -14.91 30.61 30.85
C PHE A 6 -15.96 30.09 31.85
N THR A 7 -17.20 29.88 31.40
CA THR A 7 -18.23 29.29 32.25
C THR A 7 -18.18 27.76 32.20
N LEU A 8 -18.56 27.10 33.30
CA LEU A 8 -18.67 25.63 33.33
C LEU A 8 -19.70 25.12 32.31
N ILE A 9 -20.77 25.90 32.08
CA ILE A 9 -21.81 25.53 31.13
C ILE A 9 -21.32 25.60 29.67
N GLU A 10 -20.48 26.58 29.32
CA GLU A 10 -19.85 26.64 28.00
C GLU A 10 -19.01 25.39 27.75
N LEU A 11 -18.20 24.97 28.72
CA LEU A 11 -17.39 23.75 28.58
C LEU A 11 -18.28 22.50 28.48
N LEU A 12 -19.36 22.43 29.25
CA LEU A 12 -20.29 21.29 29.27
C LEU A 12 -21.00 21.10 27.93
N VAL A 13 -21.51 22.18 27.34
CA VAL A 13 -22.18 22.10 26.03
C VAL A 13 -21.20 21.68 24.93
N VAL A 14 -19.93 22.10 25.00
CA VAL A 14 -18.91 21.72 24.03
C VAL A 14 -18.61 20.22 24.06
N ILE A 15 -18.37 19.64 25.24
CA ILE A 15 -18.11 18.19 25.35
C ILE A 15 -19.33 17.36 24.97
N LEU A 16 -20.55 17.87 25.22
CA LEU A 16 -21.79 17.23 24.81
C LEU A 16 -21.88 17.14 23.28
N ILE A 17 -21.59 18.24 22.58
CA ILE A 17 -21.61 18.27 21.11
C ILE A 17 -20.52 17.34 20.54
N ILE A 18 -19.29 17.37 21.08
CA ILE A 18 -18.20 16.47 20.65
C ILE A 18 -18.60 15.00 20.87
N GLY A 19 -19.22 14.67 22.01
CA GLY A 19 -19.69 13.32 22.32
C GLY A 19 -20.74 12.81 21.33
N ILE A 20 -21.71 13.66 20.95
CA ILE A 20 -22.74 13.31 19.96
C ILE A 20 -22.11 13.05 18.59
N LEU A 21 -21.17 13.90 18.16
CA LEU A 21 -20.47 13.72 16.89
C LEU A 21 -19.66 12.41 16.85
N LEU A 22 -18.90 12.12 17.91
CA LEU A 22 -18.09 10.91 18.00
C LEU A 22 -18.95 9.64 17.98
N ALA A 23 -20.09 9.63 18.66
CA ALA A 23 -21.00 8.49 18.69
C ALA A 23 -21.50 8.09 17.30
N LEU A 24 -21.72 9.06 16.40
CA LEU A 24 -22.15 8.81 15.02
C LEU A 24 -20.98 8.36 14.11
N ILE A 25 -19.77 8.86 14.37
CA ILE A 25 -18.62 8.66 13.49
C ILE A 25 -17.92 7.32 13.72
N ILE A 26 -17.70 6.93 14.99
CA ILE A 26 -16.94 5.73 15.37
C ILE A 26 -17.38 4.43 14.66
N PRO A 27 -18.67 4.06 14.61
CA PRO A 27 -19.07 2.78 13.99
C PRO A 27 -18.75 2.73 12.50
N ASN A 28 -18.88 3.86 11.80
CA ASN A 28 -18.59 3.93 10.38
C ASN A 28 -17.08 3.89 10.10
N PHE A 29 -16.26 4.42 11.00
CA PHE A 29 -14.81 4.52 10.82
C PHE A 29 -14.12 3.16 10.61
N VAL A 30 -14.55 2.12 11.32
CA VAL A 30 -13.98 0.76 11.17
C VAL A 30 -14.26 0.19 9.77
N LEU A 31 -15.49 0.36 9.27
CA LEU A 31 -15.87 -0.07 7.93
C LEU A 31 -15.09 0.70 6.85
N PHE A 32 -14.84 1.98 7.07
CA PHE A 32 -14.02 2.78 6.16
C PHE A 32 -12.56 2.29 6.13
N GLN A 33 -11.96 1.96 7.28
CA GLN A 33 -10.62 1.38 7.31
C GLN A 33 -10.55 0.05 6.55
N GLU A 34 -11.52 -0.84 6.75
CA GLU A 34 -11.54 -2.13 6.05
C GLU A 34 -11.68 -1.93 4.53
N ARG A 35 -12.57 -1.04 4.09
CA ARG A 35 -12.71 -0.68 2.67
C ARG A 35 -11.43 -0.09 2.09
N ALA A 36 -10.75 0.77 2.84
CA ALA A 36 -9.46 1.34 2.43
C ALA A 36 -8.38 0.26 2.30
N ARG A 37 -8.30 -0.69 3.25
CA ARG A 37 -7.39 -1.84 3.16
C ARG A 37 -7.69 -2.70 1.94
N ARG A 38 -8.95 -3.04 1.69
CA ARG A 38 -9.37 -3.80 0.50
C ARG A 38 -9.04 -3.08 -0.81
N ALA A 39 -9.25 -1.76 -0.86
CA ALA A 39 -8.87 -0.94 -2.00
C ALA A 39 -7.35 -0.95 -2.22
N SER A 40 -6.56 -0.90 -1.15
CA SER A 40 -5.10 -1.01 -1.22
C SER A 40 -4.65 -2.39 -1.72
N VAL A 41 -5.26 -3.49 -1.25
CA VAL A 41 -4.97 -4.84 -1.77
C VAL A 41 -5.28 -4.90 -3.26
N LYS A 42 -6.43 -4.38 -3.69
CA LYS A 42 -6.81 -4.33 -5.10
C LYS A 42 -5.78 -3.56 -5.94
N ASN A 43 -5.31 -2.42 -5.45
CA ASN A 43 -4.27 -1.64 -6.13
C ASN A 43 -2.94 -2.40 -6.19
N ASN A 44 -2.54 -3.08 -5.11
CA ASN A 44 -1.34 -3.91 -5.09
C ASN A 44 -1.42 -5.04 -6.13
N MET A 45 -2.56 -5.71 -6.24
CA MET A 45 -2.78 -6.74 -7.27
C MET A 45 -2.67 -6.16 -8.68
N HIS A 46 -3.18 -4.95 -8.90
CA HIS A 46 -3.04 -4.28 -10.19
C HIS A 46 -1.58 -3.95 -10.51
N VAL A 47 -0.79 -3.50 -9.53
CA VAL A 47 0.66 -3.29 -9.71
C VAL A 47 1.37 -4.58 -10.10
N VAL A 48 1.07 -5.70 -9.42
CA VAL A 48 1.63 -7.01 -9.76
C VAL A 48 1.22 -7.44 -11.17
N GLN A 49 -0.06 -7.25 -11.54
CA GLN A 49 -0.56 -7.55 -12.87
C GLN A 49 0.21 -6.77 -13.95
N THR A 50 0.40 -5.46 -13.78
CA THR A 50 1.14 -4.64 -14.74
C THR A 50 2.60 -5.09 -14.85
N ALA A 51 3.24 -5.47 -13.74
CA ALA A 51 4.61 -6.00 -13.77
C ALA A 51 4.68 -7.35 -14.52
N LEU A 52 3.71 -8.25 -14.31
CA LEU A 52 3.61 -9.52 -15.02
C LEU A 52 3.38 -9.33 -16.52
N GLU A 53 2.50 -8.41 -16.89
CA GLU A 53 2.23 -8.07 -18.29
C GLU A 53 3.46 -7.48 -18.97
N ALA A 54 4.19 -6.58 -18.29
CA ALA A 54 5.43 -6.01 -18.80
C ALA A 54 6.52 -7.08 -18.98
N TYR A 55 6.68 -7.97 -17.99
CA TYR A 55 7.57 -9.12 -18.10
C TYR A 55 7.24 -9.98 -19.32
N ALA A 56 5.96 -10.33 -19.50
CA ALA A 56 5.55 -11.19 -20.60
C ALA A 56 5.78 -10.54 -21.97
N VAL A 57 5.66 -9.22 -22.10
CA VAL A 57 5.99 -8.51 -23.34
C VAL A 57 7.45 -8.72 -23.74
N ASP A 58 8.35 -8.67 -22.78
CA ASP A 58 9.79 -8.84 -23.03
C ASP A 58 10.19 -10.33 -23.19
N HIS A 59 9.38 -11.25 -22.67
CA HIS A 59 9.64 -12.70 -22.67
C HIS A 59 8.74 -13.50 -23.64
N TRP A 60 8.46 -12.94 -24.83
CA TRP A 60 7.70 -13.60 -25.90
C TRP A 60 6.30 -14.12 -25.48
N GLY A 61 5.63 -13.39 -24.59
CA GLY A 61 4.32 -13.73 -24.06
C GLY A 61 4.33 -14.79 -22.95
N ASN A 62 5.50 -15.20 -22.47
CA ASN A 62 5.62 -16.13 -21.36
C ASN A 62 5.55 -15.38 -20.03
N TYR A 63 4.68 -15.85 -19.14
CA TYR A 63 4.63 -15.38 -17.77
C TYR A 63 5.72 -16.08 -16.94
N PRO A 64 6.19 -15.45 -15.85
CA PRO A 64 7.17 -16.10 -14.98
C PRO A 64 6.57 -17.38 -14.38
N ASN A 65 7.34 -18.47 -14.42
CA ASN A 65 6.98 -19.78 -13.91
C ASN A 65 7.91 -20.16 -12.74
N GLU A 66 7.49 -21.13 -11.93
CA GLU A 66 8.24 -21.58 -10.75
C GLU A 66 9.58 -22.26 -11.09
N GLU A 67 9.79 -22.62 -12.36
CA GLU A 67 10.99 -23.31 -12.85
C GLU A 67 12.15 -22.37 -13.18
N MET A 68 11.92 -21.06 -13.22
CA MET A 68 13.02 -20.10 -13.34
C MET A 68 13.70 -19.95 -11.97
N GLU A 69 14.92 -20.50 -11.88
CA GLU A 69 15.75 -20.43 -10.68
C GLU A 69 15.97 -18.96 -10.29
N PHE A 70 15.69 -18.63 -9.02
CA PHE A 70 15.82 -17.29 -8.45
C PHE A 70 17.26 -16.75 -8.43
N ASP A 71 18.24 -17.54 -8.89
CA ASP A 71 19.64 -17.15 -9.05
C ASP A 71 19.97 -16.65 -10.47
N ASP A 72 19.06 -16.79 -11.45
CA ASP A 72 19.27 -16.24 -12.78
C ASP A 72 18.90 -14.75 -12.80
N GLU A 73 19.89 -13.89 -13.08
CA GLU A 73 19.75 -12.43 -13.22
C GLU A 73 18.65 -12.03 -14.25
N GLU A 74 18.27 -12.94 -15.15
CA GLU A 74 17.19 -12.79 -16.15
C GLU A 74 15.76 -12.93 -15.59
N ALA A 75 15.54 -13.68 -14.50
CA ALA A 75 14.20 -14.08 -14.03
C ALA A 75 13.57 -13.12 -13.00
N MET A 76 14.20 -11.98 -12.74
CA MET A 76 13.80 -11.13 -11.63
C MET A 76 12.60 -10.25 -11.99
N ILE A 77 11.37 -10.78 -11.90
CA ILE A 77 10.11 -10.01 -12.02
C ILE A 77 10.14 -8.69 -11.21
N ARG A 78 10.95 -8.64 -10.16
CA ARG A 78 11.23 -7.46 -9.35
C ARG A 78 11.65 -6.22 -10.15
N CYS A 79 12.37 -6.34 -11.26
CA CYS A 79 12.76 -5.18 -12.09
C CYS A 79 11.57 -4.55 -12.85
N TYR A 80 10.46 -5.28 -13.01
CA TYR A 80 9.23 -4.78 -13.62
C TYR A 80 8.28 -4.09 -12.63
N PHE A 81 8.61 -4.10 -11.33
CA PHE A 81 7.84 -3.34 -10.34
C PHE A 81 8.19 -1.84 -10.39
N PRO A 82 7.33 -0.97 -9.83
CA PRO A 82 7.58 0.47 -9.80
C PRO A 82 8.97 0.83 -9.27
N GLY A 83 9.69 1.64 -10.04
CA GLY A 83 11.06 2.08 -9.73
C GLY A 83 12.15 1.10 -10.15
N GLY A 84 11.81 -0.02 -10.78
CA GLY A 84 12.77 -0.92 -11.42
C GLY A 84 13.00 -0.58 -12.88
N ASP A 85 14.09 -1.13 -13.41
CA ASP A 85 14.46 -1.08 -14.82
C ASP A 85 15.07 -2.44 -15.20
N PRO A 86 14.41 -3.24 -16.04
CA PRO A 86 14.92 -4.54 -16.48
C PRO A 86 16.17 -4.45 -17.36
N PHE A 87 16.42 -3.31 -18.02
CA PHE A 87 17.53 -3.13 -18.95
C PHE A 87 18.70 -2.36 -18.33
N GLY A 88 18.42 -1.55 -17.31
CA GLY A 88 19.42 -0.90 -16.46
C GLY A 88 20.46 -0.04 -17.19
N THR A 89 21.54 0.26 -16.47
CA THR A 89 22.73 0.92 -17.02
C THR A 89 23.92 0.03 -16.77
N GLU A 90 24.73 -0.23 -17.81
CA GLU A 90 25.89 -1.16 -17.73
C GLU A 90 25.50 -2.65 -17.57
N ASP A 91 24.35 -3.06 -18.14
CA ASP A 91 23.83 -4.43 -18.10
C ASP A 91 23.45 -4.95 -16.71
N GLU A 92 23.37 -4.08 -15.70
CA GLU A 92 22.87 -4.42 -14.35
C GLU A 92 21.39 -4.05 -14.18
N PRO A 93 20.48 -5.00 -13.87
CA PRO A 93 19.07 -4.71 -13.68
C PRO A 93 18.83 -3.90 -12.39
N ILE A 94 17.95 -2.90 -12.46
CA ILE A 94 17.52 -2.12 -11.30
C ILE A 94 16.26 -2.74 -10.71
N PHE A 95 16.31 -3.11 -9.44
CA PHE A 95 15.16 -3.71 -8.77
C PHE A 95 14.12 -2.68 -8.35
N GLY A 96 12.87 -2.95 -8.74
CA GLY A 96 11.71 -2.21 -8.30
C GLY A 96 11.28 -2.54 -6.88
N MET A 97 10.33 -1.75 -6.39
CA MET A 97 9.79 -1.87 -5.04
C MET A 97 8.54 -2.75 -5.04
N TYR A 98 8.54 -3.79 -4.21
CA TYR A 98 7.32 -4.56 -3.97
C TYR A 98 6.23 -3.69 -3.33
N PRO A 99 4.94 -3.98 -3.63
CA PRO A 99 3.83 -3.33 -2.98
C PRO A 99 3.89 -3.51 -1.45
N THR A 100 3.24 -2.61 -0.73
CA THR A 100 3.21 -2.64 0.74
C THR A 100 1.98 -3.38 1.22
N ASN A 101 2.15 -4.28 2.19
CA ASN A 101 1.05 -4.97 2.83
C ASN A 101 0.18 -3.97 3.62
N PRO A 102 -1.11 -3.80 3.29
CA PRO A 102 -1.97 -2.80 3.94
C PRO A 102 -2.38 -3.15 5.38
N TYR A 103 -2.04 -4.35 5.87
CA TYR A 103 -2.30 -4.80 7.23
C TYR A 103 -1.09 -4.62 8.16
N THR A 104 0.12 -4.83 7.65
CA THR A 104 1.36 -4.71 8.45
C THR A 104 2.11 -3.41 8.20
N GLY A 105 1.88 -2.74 7.06
CA GLY A 105 2.64 -1.57 6.63
C GLY A 105 4.05 -1.89 6.15
N GLN A 106 4.45 -3.17 6.14
CA GLN A 106 5.73 -3.63 5.63
C GLN A 106 5.63 -4.03 4.16
N ARG A 107 6.75 -3.99 3.44
CA ARG A 107 6.83 -4.48 2.07
C ARG A 107 6.84 -6.01 2.07
N TYR A 108 6.29 -6.62 1.02
CA TYR A 108 6.49 -8.04 0.79
C TYR A 108 7.98 -8.26 0.46
N ASN A 109 8.73 -8.90 1.34
CA ASN A 109 10.10 -9.35 1.07
C ASN A 109 10.07 -10.85 0.83
N MET A 110 10.90 -11.32 -0.11
CA MET A 110 10.99 -12.73 -0.49
C MET A 110 11.80 -13.56 0.51
N GLU A 111 12.53 -12.91 1.44
CA GLU A 111 13.36 -13.55 2.48
C GLU A 111 12.55 -14.15 3.65
N GLU A 112 11.25 -13.86 3.75
CA GLU A 112 10.37 -14.33 4.84
C GLU A 112 9.45 -15.50 4.45
N ILE A 113 9.64 -16.11 3.27
CA ILE A 113 8.84 -17.25 2.77
C ILE A 113 9.66 -18.54 2.79
#